data_AF-A0A9J6CE75-F1
#
_entry.id   AF-A0A9J6CE75-F1
#
_cell.length_a   1.000
_cell.length_b   1.000
_cell.length_c   1.000
_cell.angle_alpha   90.00
_cell.angle_beta   90.00
_cell.angle_gamma   90.00
#
_symmetry.space_group_name_H-M   'P 1'
#
loop_
_entity.id
_entity.type
_entity.pdbx_description
1 polymer ?
#
loop_
_entity_poly.entity_id
_entity_poly.type
_entity_poly.pdbx_seq_one_letter_code
_entity_poly.pdbx_strand_id
1 'polypeptide(L)'
;MGISSFNGFINVTSNTEPYPDIQYVAAKFEQNQIDFNITMNDKFGYIPSFANQLIALNKNYALVQVFTTVLNPKSRGSVRYRSCTDIYAPPIINGNYLNDPTDLALYPN
;
A
#
# COMPACT_ATOMS: atom_id res chain seq x y z
N MET A 1 0.87 -16.51 -6.55
CA MET A 1 0.60 -15.80 -7.82
C MET A 1 1.18 -14.39 -7.70
N GLY A 2 1.92 -13.93 -8.72
CA GLY A 2 2.53 -12.60 -8.71
C GLY A 2 1.47 -11.52 -8.94
N ILE A 3 1.26 -10.65 -7.96
CA ILE A 3 0.26 -9.58 -8.01
C ILE A 3 0.77 -8.39 -8.84
N SER A 4 2.09 -8.23 -8.95
CA SER A 4 2.72 -7.11 -9.67
C SER A 4 2.74 -7.35 -11.18
N SER A 5 2.00 -6.53 -11.92
CA SER A 5 2.00 -6.51 -13.39
C SER A 5 2.91 -5.43 -13.97
N PHE A 6 3.07 -4.29 -13.28
CA PHE A 6 3.95 -3.20 -13.72
C PHE A 6 4.51 -2.44 -12.50
N ASN A 7 5.76 -1.95 -12.62
CA ASN A 7 6.39 -1.07 -11.63
C ASN A 7 6.93 0.18 -12.31
N GLY A 8 6.75 1.33 -11.68
CA GLY A 8 7.29 2.60 -12.14
C GLY A 8 7.93 3.37 -10.99
N PHE A 9 8.89 4.24 -11.31
CA PHE A 9 9.57 5.11 -10.36
C PHE A 9 9.58 6.54 -10.90
N ILE A 10 9.39 7.52 -10.02
CA ILE A 10 9.41 8.94 -10.40
C ILE A 10 10.18 9.77 -9.37
N ASN A 11 10.91 10.76 -9.88
CA ASN A 11 11.46 11.84 -9.07
C ASN A 11 10.53 13.04 -9.21
N VAL A 12 10.04 13.53 -8.08
CA VAL A 12 9.14 14.69 -8.00
C VAL A 12 9.90 15.91 -7.47
N THR A 13 10.92 15.69 -6.63
CA THR A 13 11.71 16.77 -6.03
C THR A 13 12.81 17.27 -6.94
N SER A 14 13.49 16.36 -7.65
CA SER A 14 14.57 16.69 -8.58
C SER A 14 14.87 15.57 -9.57
N ASN A 15 14.89 15.90 -10.86
CA ASN A 15 15.18 14.96 -11.94
C ASN A 15 16.65 14.50 -11.98
N THR A 16 17.52 15.04 -11.10
CA THR A 16 18.94 14.67 -11.03
C THR A 16 19.28 13.80 -9.82
N GLU A 17 18.34 13.60 -8.89
CA GLU A 17 18.58 12.76 -7.72
C GLU A 17 18.70 11.28 -8.12
N PRO A 18 19.69 10.55 -7.60
CA PRO A 18 19.93 9.15 -7.96
C PRO A 18 18.88 8.19 -7.39
N TYR A 19 18.11 8.62 -6.37
CA TYR A 19 17.09 7.82 -5.72
C TYR A 19 15.70 8.39 -5.99
N PRO A 20 14.72 7.57 -6.42
CA PRO A 20 13.38 8.04 -6.69
C PRO A 20 12.62 8.41 -5.42
N ASP A 21 11.69 9.35 -5.57
CA ASP A 21 10.82 9.79 -4.49
C ASP A 21 9.64 8.82 -4.29
N ILE A 22 9.09 8.32 -5.40
CA ILE A 22 7.87 7.50 -5.40
C ILE A 22 8.06 6.25 -6.27
N GLN A 23 7.53 5.12 -5.77
CA GLN A 23 7.31 3.90 -6.55
C GLN A 23 5.81 3.68 -6.77
N TYR A 24 5.45 3.35 -8.00
CA TYR A 24 4.15 2.80 -8.36
C TYR A 24 4.26 1.30 -8.58
N VAL A 25 3.41 0.52 -7.93
CA VAL A 25 3.24 -0.91 -8.17
C VAL A 25 1.82 -1.13 -8.65
N ALA A 26 1.64 -1.58 -9.88
CA ALA A 26 0.33 -1.86 -10.43
C ALA A 26 0.02 -3.36 -10.38
N ALA A 27 -1.18 -3.68 -9.93
CA ALA A 27 -1.75 -5.01 -9.94
C ALA A 27 -2.91 -5.06 -10.93
N LYS A 28 -2.83 -5.98 -11.89
CA LYS A 28 -3.94 -6.28 -12.79
C LYS A 28 -4.74 -7.46 -12.23
N PHE A 29 -6.05 -7.29 -12.19
CA PHE A 29 -7.01 -8.33 -11.88
C PHE A 29 -7.89 -8.57 -13.11
N GLU A 30 -7.94 -9.81 -13.59
CA GLU A 30 -8.78 -10.13 -14.75
C GLU A 30 -10.25 -10.03 -14.39
N GLN A 31 -11.09 -9.84 -15.40
CA GLN A 31 -12.54 -9.87 -15.21
C GLN A 31 -12.95 -11.23 -14.62
N ASN A 32 -13.84 -11.18 -13.62
CA ASN A 32 -14.41 -12.34 -12.94
C ASN A 32 -13.34 -13.28 -12.36
N GLN A 33 -12.31 -12.70 -11.75
CA GLN A 33 -11.20 -13.44 -11.16
C GLN A 33 -11.67 -14.21 -9.91
N ILE A 34 -11.38 -15.52 -9.88
CA ILE A 34 -11.93 -16.47 -8.91
C ILE A 34 -11.58 -16.10 -7.45
N ASP A 35 -10.35 -15.64 -7.19
CA ASP A 35 -9.84 -15.33 -5.86
C ASP A 35 -9.91 -13.83 -5.50
N PHE A 36 -10.60 -13.02 -6.33
CA PHE A 36 -10.68 -11.57 -6.12
C PHE A 36 -11.36 -11.22 -4.78
N ASN A 37 -12.41 -11.96 -4.40
CA ASN A 37 -13.10 -11.78 -3.12
C ASN A 37 -12.17 -11.98 -1.90
N ILE A 38 -11.39 -13.07 -1.92
CA ILE A 38 -10.41 -13.39 -0.87
C ILE A 38 -9.31 -12.33 -0.85
N THR A 39 -8.88 -11.85 -2.02
CA THR A 39 -7.82 -10.84 -2.11
C THR A 39 -8.26 -9.51 -1.52
N MET A 40 -9.45 -9.01 -1.86
CA MET A 40 -9.95 -7.72 -1.35
C MET A 40 -10.27 -7.76 0.14
N ASN A 41 -10.91 -8.83 0.63
CA ASN A 41 -11.34 -8.91 2.03
C ASN A 41 -10.23 -9.40 2.97
N ASP A 42 -9.50 -10.46 2.63
CA ASP A 42 -8.61 -11.12 3.59
C ASP A 42 -7.15 -10.72 3.41
N LYS A 43 -6.70 -10.46 2.16
CA LYS A 43 -5.29 -10.14 1.88
C LYS A 43 -4.99 -8.66 2.00
N PHE A 44 -5.82 -7.82 1.38
CA PHE A 44 -5.71 -6.37 1.51
C PHE A 44 -6.43 -5.83 2.74
N GLY A 45 -7.40 -6.58 3.29
CA GLY A 45 -8.10 -6.17 4.51
C GLY A 45 -8.96 -4.92 4.31
N TYR A 46 -9.52 -4.73 3.12
CA TYR A 46 -10.36 -3.56 2.87
C TYR A 46 -11.63 -3.60 3.71
N ILE A 47 -12.11 -2.42 4.08
CA ILE A 47 -13.41 -2.30 4.74
C ILE A 47 -14.50 -2.91 3.85
N PRO A 48 -15.48 -3.65 4.42
CA PRO A 48 -16.42 -4.43 3.62
C PRO A 48 -17.20 -3.61 2.60
N SER A 49 -17.58 -2.38 2.94
CA SER A 49 -18.32 -1.48 2.05
C SER A 49 -17.55 -1.12 0.78
N PHE A 50 -16.22 -0.98 0.88
CA PHE A 50 -15.35 -0.70 -0.25
C PHE A 50 -15.00 -1.98 -1.02
N ALA A 51 -14.64 -3.05 -0.31
CA ALA A 51 -14.34 -4.35 -0.91
C ALA A 51 -15.49 -4.86 -1.79
N ASN A 52 -16.73 -4.79 -1.30
CA ASN A 52 -17.92 -5.24 -2.03
C ASN A 52 -18.15 -4.46 -3.34
N GLN A 53 -17.81 -3.18 -3.38
CA GLN A 53 -17.90 -2.38 -4.61
C GLN A 53 -16.89 -2.89 -5.65
N LEU A 54 -15.64 -3.11 -5.25
CA LEU A 54 -14.61 -3.65 -6.14
C LEU A 54 -14.98 -5.05 -6.64
N ILE A 55 -15.50 -5.92 -5.77
CA ILE A 55 -15.91 -7.28 -6.14
C ILE A 55 -17.07 -7.26 -7.13
N ALA A 56 -18.05 -6.37 -6.94
CA ALA A 56 -19.15 -6.21 -7.87
C ALA A 56 -18.66 -5.71 -9.24
N LEU A 57 -17.71 -4.78 -9.27
CA LEU A 57 -17.10 -4.28 -10.51
C LEU A 57 -16.30 -5.37 -11.22
N ASN A 58 -15.52 -6.17 -10.49
CA ASN A 58 -14.66 -7.19 -11.09
C ASN A 58 -15.45 -8.25 -11.87
N LYS A 59 -16.71 -8.52 -11.51
CA LYS A 59 -17.58 -9.44 -12.27
C LYS A 59 -17.72 -9.06 -13.74
N ASN A 60 -17.73 -7.76 -14.03
CA ASN A 60 -18.00 -7.22 -15.37
C ASN A 60 -16.78 -6.55 -16.01
N TYR A 61 -15.74 -6.23 -15.23
CA TYR A 61 -14.58 -5.48 -15.71
C TYR A 61 -13.28 -6.05 -15.17
N ALA A 62 -12.23 -6.05 -16.00
CA ALA A 62 -10.86 -6.16 -15.51
C ALA A 62 -10.51 -4.88 -14.75
N LEU A 63 -9.74 -5.02 -13.67
CA LEU A 63 -9.37 -3.92 -12.80
C LEU A 63 -7.86 -3.76 -12.75
N VAL A 64 -7.39 -2.51 -12.71
CA VAL A 64 -6.00 -2.18 -12.43
C VAL A 64 -5.97 -1.37 -11.15
N GLN A 65 -5.25 -1.87 -10.16
CA GLN A 65 -5.01 -1.16 -8.92
C GLN A 65 -3.57 -0.68 -8.89
N VAL A 66 -3.37 0.61 -8.64
CA VAL A 66 -2.03 1.22 -8.55
C VAL A 66 -1.74 1.58 -7.09
N PHE A 67 -0.76 0.89 -6.50
CA PHE A 67 -0.22 1.20 -5.19
C PHE A 67 0.87 2.24 -5.33
N THR A 68 0.78 3.31 -4.56
CA THR A 68 1.76 4.40 -4.56
C THR A 68 2.50 4.39 -3.23
N THR A 69 3.83 4.39 -3.29
CA THR A 69 4.69 4.34 -2.10
C THR A 69 5.71 5.45 -2.16
N VAL A 70 5.76 6.30 -1.13
CA VAL A 70 6.88 7.23 -0.89
C VAL A 70 8.08 6.42 -0.39
N LEU A 71 9.21 6.52 -1.09
CA LEU A 71 10.37 5.67 -0.84
C LEU A 71 11.27 6.19 0.28
N ASN A 72 11.30 7.51 0.48
CA ASN A 72 12.11 8.19 1.49
C ASN A 72 11.24 9.09 2.38
N PRO A 73 10.23 8.54 3.09
CA PRO A 73 9.38 9.35 3.95
C PRO A 73 10.23 9.98 5.06
N LYS A 74 9.85 11.16 5.56
CA LYS A 74 10.43 11.78 6.74
C LYS A 74 9.76 11.31 8.04
N SER A 75 8.50 10.86 7.96
CA SER A 75 7.82 10.24 9.11
C SER A 75 8.63 9.06 9.66
N ARG A 76 8.71 8.96 11.00
CA ARG A 76 9.42 7.88 11.70
C ARG A 76 8.53 7.26 12.77
N GLY A 77 8.40 5.93 12.69
CA GLY A 77 7.73 5.10 13.67
C GLY A 77 8.67 4.51 14.72
N SER A 78 8.11 3.72 15.63
CA SER A 78 8.87 2.96 16.64
C SER A 78 8.21 1.60 16.89
N VAL A 79 9.03 0.59 17.13
CA VAL A 79 8.58 -0.72 17.65
C VAL A 79 9.22 -0.94 19.01
N ARG A 80 8.41 -1.33 20.00
CA ARG A 80 8.87 -1.59 21.37
C ARG A 80 8.27 -2.88 21.89
N TYR A 81 9.02 -3.59 22.74
CA TYR A 81 8.47 -4.70 23.49
C TYR A 81 7.33 -4.21 24.38
N ARG A 82 6.23 -4.98 24.39
CA ARG A 82 5.10 -4.72 25.28
C ARG A 82 5.39 -5.19 26.71
N SER A 83 6.07 -6.33 26.82
CA SER A 83 6.43 -6.96 28.08
C SER A 83 7.92 -7.30 28.07
N CYS A 84 8.58 -7.14 29.21
CA CYS A 84 9.96 -7.58 29.41
C CYS A 84 10.05 -9.09 29.73
N THR A 85 8.92 -9.75 30.05
CA THR A 85 8.89 -11.12 30.55
C THR A 85 8.11 -12.08 29.65
N ASP A 86 7.10 -11.59 28.95
CA ASP A 86 6.33 -12.38 27.99
C ASP A 86 6.81 -12.11 26.57
N ILE A 87 7.60 -13.05 26.04
CA ILE A 87 8.19 -12.97 24.69
C ILE A 87 7.17 -13.21 23.56
N TYR A 88 5.98 -13.72 23.88
CA TYR A 88 4.90 -13.95 22.92
C TYR A 88 3.90 -12.80 22.88
N ALA A 89 4.00 -11.87 23.83
CA ALA A 89 3.18 -10.67 23.81
C ALA A 89 3.45 -9.86 22.53
N PRO A 90 2.41 -9.48 21.76
CA PRO A 90 2.60 -8.71 20.54
C PRO A 90 3.24 -7.36 20.86
N PRO A 91 4.21 -6.90 20.05
CA PRO A 91 4.89 -5.63 20.32
C PRO A 91 3.94 -4.44 20.24
N ILE A 92 4.40 -3.30 20.74
CA ILE A 92 3.77 -2.01 20.50
C ILE A 92 4.38 -1.45 19.22
N ILE A 93 3.55 -1.21 18.21
CA ILE A 93 3.96 -0.66 16.91
C ILE A 93 3.31 0.71 16.76
N ASN A 94 4.12 1.76 16.71
CA ASN A 94 3.68 3.12 16.36
C ASN A 94 4.20 3.42 14.96
N GLY A 95 3.34 3.32 13.95
CA GLY A 95 3.75 3.56 12.56
C GLY A 95 4.08 5.03 12.29
N ASN A 96 3.36 5.95 12.94
CA ASN A 96 3.45 7.40 12.73
C ASN A 96 3.43 7.79 11.23
N TYR A 97 2.71 7.02 10.41
CA TYR A 97 2.59 7.30 8.98
C TYR A 97 1.95 8.67 8.77
N LEU A 98 2.48 9.44 7.81
CA LEU A 98 1.99 10.78 7.47
C LEU A 98 2.06 11.80 8.62
N ASN A 99 2.89 11.54 9.64
CA ASN A 99 3.09 12.47 10.74
C ASN A 99 3.89 13.72 10.32
N ASP A 100 4.82 13.58 9.38
CA ASP A 100 5.44 14.72 8.70
C ASP A 100 4.58 15.11 7.48
N PRO A 101 4.04 16.34 7.42
CA PRO A 101 3.15 16.75 6.32
C PRO A 101 3.87 16.81 4.96
N THR A 102 5.21 16.88 4.93
CA THR A 102 5.96 16.87 3.68
C THR A 102 5.93 15.52 2.97
N ASP A 103 5.56 14.44 3.66
CA ASP A 103 5.33 13.13 3.04
C ASP A 103 4.10 13.13 2.11
N LEU A 104 3.14 14.05 2.33
CA LEU A 104 1.98 14.26 1.45
C LEU A 104 2.26 15.25 0.32
N ALA A 105 3.17 16.20 0.52
CA ALA A 105 3.50 17.21 -0.49
C ALA A 105 4.18 16.63 -1.74
N LEU A 106 4.68 15.40 -1.67
CA LEU A 106 5.25 14.68 -2.80
C LEU A 106 4.19 14.12 -3.77
N TYR A 107 2.91 14.09 -3.37
CA TYR A 107 1.85 13.68 -4.27
C TYR A 107 1.44 14.87 -5.16
N PRO A 108 1.50 14.74 -6.49
CA PRO A 108 0.98 15.78 -7.39
C PRO A 108 -0.54 15.93 -7.18
N ASN A 109 -1.00 17.19 -7.14
CA ASN A 109 -2.43 17.55 -7.06
C ASN A 109 -3.19 17.15 -8.34
#